data_AF-A0A6A5U0Z1-F1
#
_entry.id   AF-A0A6A5U0Z1-F1
#
_cell.length_a   1.000
_cell.length_b   1.000
_cell.length_c   1.000
_cell.angle_alpha   90.00
_cell.angle_beta   90.00
_cell.angle_gamma   90.00
#
_symmetry.space_group_name_H-M   'P 1'
#
loop_
_entity.id
_entity.type
_entity.pdbx_description
1 polymer ?
#
loop_
_entity_poly.entity_id
_entity_poly.type
_entity_poly.pdbx_seq_one_letter_code
_entity_poly.pdbx_strand_id
1 'polypeptide(L)'
;MADNNPANFANLPKDELRDIASKGGQASHGSHKEAESHADRNPDGTFTKGSDLAKELGAKGGHIAHEHQVEKDSGRNPDGTFKEGSKLAKELGEQGGHAAHNK
;
A
#
# COMPACT_ATOMS: atom_id res chain seq x y z
N MET A 1 -26.83 -12.97 -10.11
CA MET A 1 -25.71 -12.37 -10.87
C MET A 1 -24.32 -12.96 -10.53
N ALA A 2 -24.20 -13.94 -9.61
CA ALA A 2 -22.98 -14.74 -9.49
C ALA A 2 -22.91 -15.87 -10.57
N ASP A 3 -23.99 -16.03 -11.33
CA ASP A 3 -24.32 -17.25 -12.07
C ASP A 3 -23.71 -17.32 -13.48
N ASN A 4 -23.27 -16.17 -14.03
CA ASN A 4 -22.73 -16.11 -15.40
C ASN A 4 -21.23 -16.45 -15.50
N ASN A 5 -20.54 -16.67 -14.38
CA ASN A 5 -19.17 -17.15 -14.34
C ASN A 5 -19.03 -18.31 -13.33
N PRO A 6 -19.12 -19.58 -13.78
CA PRO A 6 -19.04 -20.74 -12.89
C PRO A 6 -17.68 -20.86 -12.19
N ALA A 7 -16.65 -20.18 -12.69
CA ALA A 7 -15.29 -20.17 -12.14
C ALA A 7 -15.00 -18.95 -11.23
N ASN A 8 -16.01 -18.24 -10.73
CA ASN A 8 -15.80 -17.15 -9.79
C ASN A 8 -15.47 -17.67 -8.36
N PHE A 9 -14.91 -16.80 -7.53
CA PHE A 9 -14.61 -17.13 -6.13
C PHE A 9 -15.85 -17.50 -5.31
N ALA A 10 -17.03 -17.01 -5.66
CA ALA A 10 -18.27 -17.34 -4.95
C ALA A 10 -18.73 -18.79 -5.19
N ASN A 11 -18.30 -19.39 -6.31
CA ASN A 11 -18.64 -20.75 -6.73
C ASN A 11 -17.53 -21.77 -6.40
N LEU A 12 -16.39 -21.34 -5.84
CA LEU A 12 -15.31 -22.23 -5.42
C LEU A 12 -15.64 -22.98 -4.12
N PRO A 13 -15.21 -24.26 -3.98
CA PRO A 13 -15.31 -24.95 -2.70
C PRO A 13 -14.42 -24.29 -1.65
N LYS A 14 -14.87 -24.32 -0.39
CA LYS A 14 -14.21 -23.60 0.72
C LYS A 14 -12.74 -23.98 0.89
N ASP A 15 -12.38 -25.24 0.63
CA ASP A 15 -11.02 -25.74 0.79
C ASP A 15 -10.07 -25.14 -0.27
N GLU A 16 -10.49 -25.08 -1.53
CA GLU A 16 -9.72 -24.44 -2.61
C GLU A 16 -9.60 -22.93 -2.40
N LEU A 17 -10.69 -22.28 -1.98
CA LEU A 17 -10.69 -20.86 -1.60
C LEU A 17 -9.66 -20.56 -0.51
N ARG A 18 -9.58 -21.45 0.49
CA ARG A 18 -8.62 -21.36 1.60
C ARG A 18 -7.19 -21.53 1.12
N ASP A 19 -6.95 -22.48 0.21
CA ASP A 19 -5.62 -22.73 -0.36
C ASP A 19 -5.15 -21.54 -1.22
N ILE A 20 -6.04 -20.96 -2.03
CA ILE A 20 -5.75 -19.78 -2.85
C ILE A 20 -5.48 -18.55 -1.97
N ALA A 21 -6.32 -18.32 -0.95
CA ALA A 21 -6.09 -17.23 0.01
C ALA A 21 -4.77 -17.42 0.77
N SER A 22 -4.44 -18.66 1.15
CA SER A 22 -3.19 -19.01 1.83
C SER A 22 -1.99 -18.77 0.94
N LYS A 23 -2.05 -19.15 -0.35
CA LYS A 23 -1.00 -18.85 -1.34
C LYS A 23 -0.77 -17.33 -1.49
N GLY A 24 -1.85 -16.53 -1.49
CA GLY A 24 -1.75 -15.07 -1.48
C GLY A 24 -1.07 -14.52 -0.23
N GLY A 25 -1.45 -15.00 0.95
CA GLY A 25 -0.83 -14.60 2.23
C GLY A 25 0.64 -15.02 2.34
N GLN A 26 0.98 -16.22 1.84
CA GLN A 26 2.34 -16.75 1.78
C GLN A 26 3.21 -16.00 0.78
N ALA A 27 2.68 -15.55 -0.36
CA ALA A 27 3.43 -14.73 -1.31
C ALA A 27 3.80 -13.37 -0.70
N SER A 28 2.88 -12.74 0.05
CA SER A 28 3.12 -11.48 0.75
C SER A 28 4.07 -11.60 1.95
N HIS A 29 4.16 -12.78 2.57
CA HIS A 29 5.11 -13.07 3.65
C HIS A 29 6.40 -13.77 3.18
N GLY A 30 6.46 -14.23 1.92
CA GLY A 30 7.50 -15.13 1.42
C GLY A 30 8.85 -14.47 1.18
N SER A 31 8.89 -13.15 1.05
CA SER A 31 10.14 -12.38 0.93
C SER A 31 10.84 -12.12 2.27
N HIS A 32 10.26 -12.57 3.40
CA HIS A 32 10.85 -12.45 4.73
C HIS A 32 11.01 -13.82 5.42
N LYS A 33 11.43 -14.85 4.67
CA LYS A 33 12.03 -16.05 5.27
C LYS A 33 13.44 -15.83 5.82
N GLU A 34 13.92 -14.58 5.88
CA GLU A 34 14.97 -14.13 6.79
C GLU A 34 14.38 -13.65 8.13
N ALA A 35 13.36 -14.33 8.63
CA ALA A 35 13.00 -14.27 10.05
C ALA A 35 13.97 -15.11 10.91
N GLU A 36 15.19 -15.35 10.42
CA GLU A 36 16.32 -15.67 11.28
C GLU A 36 16.66 -14.39 12.04
N SER A 37 16.04 -14.21 13.21
CA SER A 37 16.52 -13.34 14.29
C SER A 37 17.35 -12.13 13.84
N HIS A 38 16.77 -11.24 13.02
CA HIS A 38 17.45 -9.99 12.71
C HIS A 38 17.58 -9.25 14.05
N ALA A 39 18.78 -8.81 14.41
CA ALA A 39 19.03 -8.17 15.72
C ALA A 39 18.10 -6.98 16.00
N ASP A 40 17.51 -6.42 14.94
CA ASP A 40 16.59 -5.28 14.94
C ASP A 40 15.09 -5.66 14.95
N ARG A 41 14.74 -6.96 15.08
CA ARG A 41 13.36 -7.46 15.08
C ARG A 41 13.04 -8.23 16.36
N ASN A 42 11.90 -7.89 16.96
CA ASN A 42 11.31 -8.64 18.06
C ASN A 42 10.73 -9.98 17.56
N PRO A 43 10.53 -10.97 18.45
CA PRO A 43 9.90 -12.25 18.07
C PRO A 43 8.44 -12.11 17.61
N ASP A 44 7.78 -10.98 17.90
CA ASP A 44 6.45 -10.65 17.39
C ASP A 44 6.48 -10.01 15.98
N GLY A 45 7.66 -9.87 15.37
CA GLY A 45 7.86 -9.30 14.03
C GLY A 45 7.98 -7.78 13.99
N THR A 46 7.76 -7.09 15.12
CA THR A 46 7.95 -5.63 15.23
C THR A 46 9.42 -5.27 15.29
N PHE A 47 9.76 -4.00 15.02
CA PHE A 47 11.14 -3.53 15.18
C PHE A 47 11.49 -3.38 16.67
N THR A 48 12.74 -3.71 17.03
CA THR A 48 13.27 -3.39 18.36
C THR A 48 13.35 -1.87 18.53
N LYS A 49 12.98 -1.39 19.72
CA LYS A 49 12.95 0.06 20.00
C LYS A 49 14.37 0.63 19.93
N GLY A 50 14.57 1.58 19.01
CA GLY A 50 15.85 2.28 18.86
C GLY A 50 16.83 1.60 17.90
N SER A 51 16.44 0.52 17.22
CA SER A 51 17.22 -0.05 16.12
C SER A 51 17.50 0.96 15.03
N ASP A 52 18.69 0.91 14.47
CA ASP A 52 19.08 1.81 13.38
C ASP A 52 18.32 1.48 12.09
N LEU A 53 17.99 0.21 11.87
CA LEU A 53 17.11 -0.23 10.79
C LEU A 53 15.73 0.45 10.87
N ALA A 54 15.11 0.49 12.07
CA ALA A 54 13.81 1.15 12.24
C ALA A 54 13.90 2.66 12.03
N LYS A 55 14.99 3.30 12.50
CA LYS A 55 15.20 4.74 12.27
C LYS A 55 15.38 5.05 10.79
N GLU A 56 16.19 4.28 10.07
CA GLU A 56 16.46 4.49 8.65
C GLU A 56 15.19 4.27 7.80
N LEU A 57 14.49 3.15 8.02
CA LEU A 57 13.25 2.86 7.30
C LEU A 57 12.11 3.81 7.68
N GLY A 58 12.02 4.17 8.96
CA GLY A 58 11.08 5.18 9.45
C GLY A 58 11.36 6.56 8.85
N ALA A 59 12.62 6.96 8.74
CA ALA A 59 13.03 8.17 8.05
C ALA A 59 12.67 8.11 6.56
N LYS A 60 13.03 7.03 5.84
CA LYS A 60 12.65 6.84 4.42
C LYS A 60 11.13 6.90 4.22
N GLY A 61 10.35 6.21 5.04
CA GLY A 61 8.89 6.26 4.99
C GLY A 61 8.32 7.64 5.34
N GLY A 62 8.93 8.31 6.32
CA GLY A 62 8.61 9.69 6.69
C GLY A 62 8.94 10.70 5.61
N HIS A 63 10.02 10.50 4.85
CA HIS A 63 10.39 11.33 3.71
C HIS A 63 9.39 11.20 2.57
N ILE A 64 8.87 10.01 2.28
CA ILE A 64 7.79 9.84 1.28
C ILE A 64 6.51 10.57 1.75
N ALA A 65 6.19 10.47 3.05
CA ALA A 65 5.07 11.22 3.62
C ALA A 65 5.28 12.74 3.59
N HIS A 66 6.53 13.20 3.72
CA HIS A 66 6.89 14.61 3.70
C HIS A 66 7.14 15.17 2.28
N GLU A 67 7.50 14.33 1.30
CA GLU A 67 7.59 14.67 -0.12
C GLU A 67 6.22 15.05 -0.67
N HIS A 68 5.16 14.43 -0.12
CA HIS A 68 3.78 14.86 -0.35
C HIS A 68 3.29 15.95 0.61
N GLN A 69 4.09 16.38 1.58
CA GLN A 69 3.82 17.59 2.36
C GLN A 69 4.41 18.82 1.66
N VAL A 70 3.64 19.29 0.69
CA VAL A 70 3.40 20.72 0.50
C VAL A 70 4.66 21.52 0.12
N GLU A 71 4.94 21.56 -1.19
CA GLU A 71 5.22 22.86 -1.79
C GLU A 71 4.09 23.81 -1.36
N LYS A 72 4.42 24.83 -0.57
CA LYS A 72 3.49 25.79 0.05
C LYS A 72 2.57 26.53 -0.93
N ASP A 73 2.73 26.34 -2.23
CA ASP A 73 1.93 26.97 -3.28
C ASP A 73 1.24 26.02 -4.27
N SER A 74 1.20 24.71 -3.98
CA SER A 74 0.81 23.72 -5.00
C SER A 74 -0.70 23.50 -5.19
N GLY A 75 -1.61 24.20 -4.49
CA GLY A 75 -3.05 24.11 -4.79
C GLY A 75 -3.89 23.23 -3.85
N ARG A 76 -3.45 23.02 -2.61
CA ARG A 76 -4.22 22.38 -1.52
C ARG A 76 -4.64 23.39 -0.45
N ASN A 77 -5.83 23.21 0.11
CA ASN A 77 -6.32 23.92 1.29
C ASN A 77 -5.70 23.34 2.58
N PRO A 78 -5.70 24.10 3.70
CA PRO A 78 -5.20 23.61 4.98
C PRO A 78 -5.99 22.42 5.55
N ASP A 79 -7.22 22.20 5.08
CA ASP A 79 -8.05 21.03 5.40
C ASP A 79 -7.69 19.78 4.55
N GLY A 80 -6.69 19.88 3.66
CA GLY A 80 -6.25 18.80 2.77
C GLY A 80 -7.03 18.69 1.45
N THR A 81 -8.12 19.46 1.28
CA THR A 81 -8.88 19.49 0.01
C THR A 81 -8.10 20.25 -1.07
N PHE A 82 -8.47 20.07 -2.35
CA PHE A 82 -7.91 20.88 -3.42
C PHE A 82 -8.50 22.30 -3.41
N LYS A 83 -7.68 23.31 -3.69
CA LYS A 83 -8.18 24.66 -4.00
C LYS A 83 -8.96 24.60 -5.31
N GLU A 84 -10.14 25.22 -5.33
CA GLU A 84 -10.99 25.30 -6.51
C GLU A 84 -10.24 25.99 -7.67
N GLY A 85 -10.25 25.39 -8.86
CA GLY A 85 -9.53 25.89 -10.02
C GLY A 85 -8.00 25.74 -9.98
N SER A 86 -7.43 25.01 -9.01
CA SER A 86 -6.00 24.75 -8.97
C SER A 86 -5.55 23.88 -10.16
N LYS A 87 -4.42 24.27 -10.78
CA LYS A 87 -3.78 23.49 -11.86
C LYS A 87 -3.45 22.06 -11.40
N LEU A 88 -3.02 21.91 -10.14
CA LEU A 88 -2.73 20.63 -9.52
C LEU A 88 -3.93 19.68 -9.51
N ALA A 89 -5.14 20.19 -9.19
CA ALA A 89 -6.34 19.36 -9.20
C ALA A 89 -6.67 18.86 -10.60
N LYS A 90 -6.48 19.72 -11.62
CA LYS A 90 -6.73 19.37 -13.02
C LYS A 90 -5.73 18.32 -13.53
N GLU A 91 -4.43 18.56 -13.33
CA GLU A 91 -3.36 17.68 -13.79
C GLU A 91 -3.42 16.29 -13.13
N LEU A 92 -3.63 16.23 -11.81
CA LEU A 92 -3.81 14.96 -11.10
C LEU A 92 -5.13 14.27 -11.46
N GLY A 93 -6.19 15.04 -11.75
CA GLY A 93 -7.46 14.49 -12.24
C GLY A 93 -7.31 13.83 -13.60
N GLU A 94 -6.56 14.44 -14.52
CA GLU A 94 -6.21 13.87 -15.83
C GLU A 94 -5.34 12.61 -15.67
N GLN A 95 -4.26 12.66 -14.86
CA GLN A 95 -3.42 11.49 -14.56
C GLN A 95 -4.21 10.33 -13.89
N GLY A 96 -5.09 10.64 -12.93
CA GLY A 96 -5.95 9.67 -12.29
C GLY A 96 -6.96 9.03 -13.25
N GLY A 97 -7.49 9.80 -14.20
CA GLY A 97 -8.33 9.30 -15.29
C GLY A 97 -7.59 8.34 -16.23
N HIS A 98 -6.32 8.63 -16.54
CA HIS A 98 -5.48 7.75 -17.36
C HIS A 98 -5.07 6.45 -16.65
N ALA A 99 -4.89 6.48 -15.32
CA ALA A 99 -4.61 5.28 -14.52
C ALA A 99 -5.77 4.28 -14.53
N ALA A 100 -7.01 4.74 -14.74
CA ALA A 100 -8.20 3.89 -14.87
C ALA A 100 -8.36 3.23 -16.25
N HIS A 101 -7.58 3.66 -17.27
CA HIS A 101 -7.71 3.21 -18.66
C HIS A 101 -6.43 2.54 -19.22
N ASN A 102 -5.61 1.94 -18.35
CA ASN A 102 -4.60 0.96 -18.75
C ASN A 102 -4.92 -0.40 -18.13
N LYS A 103 -5.87 -1.10 -18.75
CA LYS A 103 -6.05 -2.56 -18.68
C LYS A 103 -6.42 -3.06 -20.07
#